data_AF-A0A8J2WCS6-F1
#
_entry.id   AF-A0A8J2WCS6-F1
#
_cell.length_a   1.000
_cell.length_b   1.000
_cell.length_c   1.000
_cell.angle_alpha   90.00
_cell.angle_beta   90.00
_cell.angle_gamma   90.00
#
_symmetry.space_group_name_H-M   'P 1'
#
loop_
_entity.id
_entity.type
_entity.pdbx_description
1 polymer ?
#
loop_
_entity_poly.entity_id
_entity_poly.type
_entity_poly.pdbx_seq_one_letter_code
_entity_poly.pdbx_strand_id
1 'polypeptide(L)'
;MVEYTKITVNELGLEKNDRMQDWRQAIQIPTAYRIGNSTVRLQYQFVMGVLAVGVIALVMFYNSFSHGKPHNSYMLEKRIPSNYESDHLHKHSLPELKANSYNSTYPFTTPVRTEKGVRYKIAIISDLDTNSKKEDEWISYLKTGALFVDTENNKVSLEWDKDELLTLKTSLAQGGRGMELSELVVFNGALLGFDDRTGTIYQIDIASKFAYPWVLLVDGHGRVAKGFKSEWATVKDQNLYVGGLGKAWTTPTGELVNYHPQYIKKVTPTGEVSHIDWHTRYEALAKAVDISFPGYIIHESASWSSVHKRWFFLPRRESKDRYDEKLDESRGTNLMLTADEEFSDIKAKRIGDISPTHGFSSFKFVPNTHDRLILALKSEENQGKTASYIMAFDIDGTILLPETKIDGDFKFEGVEFI
;
A
#
# COMPACT_ATOMS: atom_id res chain seq x y z
N MET A 1 33.92 -66.37 15.70
CA MET A 1 32.80 -66.07 16.62
C MET A 1 33.37 -65.31 17.79
N VAL A 2 33.30 -63.97 17.68
CA VAL A 2 32.46 -63.08 18.51
C VAL A 2 33.11 -62.79 19.86
N GLU A 3 33.61 -61.56 19.97
CA GLU A 3 34.00 -60.83 21.18
C GLU A 3 32.90 -60.82 22.23
N TYR A 4 33.27 -60.65 23.50
CA TYR A 4 32.59 -59.69 24.38
C TYR A 4 33.56 -59.16 25.47
N THR A 5 33.72 -57.85 25.46
CA THR A 5 34.49 -57.03 26.39
C THR A 5 33.75 -56.87 27.72
N LYS A 6 34.48 -56.93 28.84
CA LYS A 6 33.98 -56.64 30.19
C LYS A 6 34.54 -55.30 30.68
N ILE A 7 33.63 -54.54 31.30
CA ILE A 7 33.73 -53.21 31.91
C ILE A 7 34.77 -53.16 33.04
N THR A 8 35.52 -52.06 33.19
CA THR A 8 35.73 -51.42 34.53
C THR A 8 36.19 -49.96 34.44
N VAL A 9 35.58 -49.15 35.30
CA VAL A 9 35.81 -47.72 35.58
C VAL A 9 37.00 -47.58 36.54
N ASN A 10 37.71 -46.45 36.52
CA ASN A 10 38.18 -45.79 37.75
C ASN A 10 38.56 -44.32 37.50
N GLU A 11 37.84 -43.43 38.19
CA GLU A 11 38.31 -42.08 38.53
C GLU A 11 39.34 -42.15 39.65
N LEU A 12 40.37 -41.27 39.60
CA LEU A 12 40.75 -40.30 40.64
C LEU A 12 42.21 -39.88 40.45
N GLY A 13 42.47 -38.57 40.47
CA GLY A 13 43.83 -38.04 40.55
C GLY A 13 43.96 -36.59 40.12
N LEU A 14 43.43 -35.68 40.93
CA LEU A 14 43.75 -34.25 40.88
C LEU A 14 45.19 -34.06 41.38
N GLU A 15 46.09 -33.55 40.54
CA GLU A 15 47.26 -32.81 41.01
C GLU A 15 47.49 -31.55 40.17
N LYS A 16 47.91 -30.50 40.85
CA LYS A 16 47.72 -29.09 40.54
C LYS A 16 49.08 -28.47 40.20
N ASN A 17 49.07 -27.57 39.22
CA ASN A 17 50.12 -26.60 38.81
C ASN A 17 51.17 -27.07 37.79
N ASP A 18 51.05 -26.61 36.54
CA ASP A 18 51.81 -25.43 36.08
C ASP A 18 51.18 -24.86 34.80
N ARG A 19 50.27 -23.89 34.96
CA ARG A 19 49.51 -23.30 33.83
C ARG A 19 50.15 -22.01 33.28
N MET A 20 51.34 -21.63 33.76
CA MET A 20 52.04 -20.41 33.32
C MET A 20 53.18 -20.66 32.32
N GLN A 21 53.64 -21.90 32.12
CA GLN A 21 54.67 -22.22 31.13
C GLN A 21 54.12 -22.40 29.70
N ASP A 22 52.86 -22.82 29.52
CA ASP A 22 52.26 -23.05 28.20
C ASP A 22 51.90 -21.78 27.41
N TRP A 23 51.63 -20.66 28.10
CA TRP A 23 51.21 -19.43 27.41
C TRP A 23 52.38 -18.71 26.72
N ARG A 24 53.63 -18.96 27.14
CA ARG A 24 54.81 -18.35 26.50
C ARG A 24 55.26 -19.10 25.24
N GLN A 25 54.88 -20.37 25.07
CA GLN A 25 55.15 -21.12 23.83
C GLN A 25 54.06 -20.94 22.75
N ALA A 26 52.83 -20.56 23.13
CA ALA A 26 51.75 -20.32 22.17
C ALA A 26 51.79 -18.94 21.46
N ILE A 27 52.64 -18.00 21.91
CA ILE A 27 52.68 -16.62 21.37
C ILE A 27 53.79 -16.42 20.31
N GLN A 28 54.66 -17.41 20.05
CA GLN A 28 55.75 -17.28 19.06
C GLN A 28 55.58 -18.11 17.78
N ILE A 29 54.41 -18.73 17.55
CA ILE A 29 54.16 -19.48 16.32
C ILE A 29 53.29 -18.63 15.39
N PRO A 30 53.77 -18.22 14.20
CA PRO A 30 52.91 -17.57 13.21
C PRO A 30 51.89 -18.60 12.72
N THR A 31 50.60 -18.27 12.78
CA THR A 31 49.53 -19.05 12.19
C THR A 31 49.72 -19.10 10.67
N ALA A 32 50.26 -20.21 10.16
CA ALA A 32 50.41 -20.45 8.74
C ALA A 32 49.03 -20.81 8.13
N TYR A 33 48.35 -19.84 7.54
CA TYR A 33 47.15 -20.09 6.72
C TYR A 33 47.58 -20.55 5.32
N ARG A 34 47.20 -21.76 4.93
CA ARG A 34 47.61 -22.38 3.65
C ARG A 34 46.57 -22.06 2.57
N ILE A 35 46.86 -21.04 1.76
CA ILE A 35 46.18 -20.77 0.48
C ILE A 35 47.13 -21.20 -0.65
N GLY A 36 46.56 -21.66 -1.76
CA GLY A 36 47.21 -22.36 -2.88
C GLY A 36 48.67 -22.01 -3.20
N ASN A 37 49.47 -23.07 -3.34
CA ASN A 37 50.77 -23.25 -4.01
C ASN A 37 51.81 -22.10 -4.08
N SER A 38 51.73 -21.10 -3.21
CA SER A 38 52.71 -20.02 -3.10
C SER A 38 52.88 -19.67 -1.63
N THR A 39 54.07 -19.92 -1.10
CA THR A 39 54.42 -19.49 0.27
C THR A 39 54.60 -17.98 0.25
N VAL A 40 53.52 -17.23 0.50
CA VAL A 40 53.61 -15.78 0.69
C VAL A 40 54.34 -15.55 2.00
N ARG A 41 55.65 -15.30 1.91
CA ARG A 41 56.47 -14.89 3.04
C ARG A 41 56.10 -13.44 3.34
N LEU A 42 55.35 -13.23 4.43
CA LEU A 42 54.99 -11.91 4.92
C LEU A 42 56.29 -11.18 5.32
N GLN A 43 56.86 -10.43 4.38
CA GLN A 43 58.03 -9.60 4.65
C GLN A 43 57.59 -8.45 5.54
N TYR A 44 58.00 -8.49 6.81
CA TYR A 44 57.70 -7.47 7.81
C TYR A 44 58.01 -6.04 7.30
N GLN A 45 59.08 -5.88 6.51
CA GLN A 45 59.45 -4.60 5.91
C GLN A 45 58.39 -4.06 4.93
N PHE A 46 57.73 -4.93 4.15
CA PHE A 46 56.66 -4.53 3.24
C PHE A 46 55.40 -4.09 4.01
N VAL A 47 55.01 -4.85 5.04
CA VAL A 47 53.85 -4.52 5.88
C VAL A 47 54.07 -3.18 6.60
N MET A 48 55.27 -2.95 7.12
CA MET A 48 55.64 -1.67 7.75
C MET A 48 55.63 -0.51 6.75
N GLY A 49 56.05 -0.75 5.49
CA GLY A 49 55.95 0.25 4.42
C GLY A 49 54.51 0.64 4.11
N VAL A 50 53.61 -0.34 3.98
CA VAL A 50 52.18 -0.09 3.72
C VAL A 50 51.53 0.66 4.89
N LEU A 51 51.85 0.30 6.13
CA LEU A 51 51.37 1.01 7.32
C LEU A 51 51.85 2.47 7.37
N ALA A 52 53.13 2.72 7.04
CA ALA A 52 53.67 4.07 7.02
C ALA A 52 52.95 4.95 5.97
N VAL A 53 52.70 4.42 4.78
CA VAL A 53 51.94 5.12 3.73
C VAL A 53 50.50 5.39 4.19
N GLY A 54 49.85 4.41 4.84
CA GLY A 54 48.51 4.56 5.38
C GLY A 54 48.41 5.66 6.44
N VAL A 55 49.38 5.75 7.36
CA VAL A 55 49.43 6.82 8.38
C VAL A 55 49.63 8.19 7.75
N ILE A 56 50.51 8.31 6.74
CA ILE A 56 50.72 9.57 6.03
C ILE A 56 49.43 10.02 5.33
N ALA A 57 48.71 9.10 4.67
CA ALA A 57 47.43 9.41 4.03
C ALA A 57 46.37 9.87 5.05
N LEU A 58 46.34 9.25 6.24
CA LEU A 58 45.41 9.61 7.31
C LEU A 58 45.71 11.01 7.89
N VAL A 59 46.99 11.37 8.04
CA VAL A 59 47.41 12.72 8.45
C VAL A 59 47.05 13.75 7.38
N MET A 60 47.24 13.44 6.09
CA MET A 60 46.82 14.32 5.00
C MET A 60 45.30 14.51 4.98
N PHE A 61 44.52 13.45 5.20
CA PHE A 61 43.07 13.53 5.25
C PHE A 61 42.58 14.34 6.45
N TYR A 62 43.16 14.11 7.63
CA TYR A 62 42.83 14.85 8.86
C TYR A 62 43.15 16.35 8.75
N ASN A 63 44.29 16.69 8.14
CA ASN A 63 44.69 18.08 7.91
C ASN A 63 43.87 18.75 6.78
N SER A 64 43.30 17.97 5.85
CA SER A 64 42.43 18.49 4.79
C SER A 64 40.98 18.70 5.26
N PHE A 65 40.53 18.00 6.31
CA PHE A 65 39.15 18.07 6.81
C PHE A 65 38.95 18.93 8.08
N SER A 66 40.03 19.35 8.76
CA SER A 66 39.94 20.18 9.97
C SER A 66 40.08 21.67 9.70
N HIS A 67 39.18 22.27 8.90
CA HIS A 67 38.90 23.72 8.91
C HIS A 67 37.42 24.04 8.57
N GLY A 68 36.49 23.24 9.10
CA GLY A 68 35.07 23.60 9.17
C GLY A 68 34.64 23.76 10.62
N LYS A 69 34.63 24.99 11.15
CA LYS A 69 34.09 25.26 12.50
C LYS A 69 32.59 24.98 12.52
N PRO A 70 32.03 24.38 13.59
CA PRO A 70 30.59 24.31 13.79
C PRO A 70 30.12 25.62 14.43
N HIS A 71 29.07 26.23 13.87
CA HIS A 71 28.36 27.31 14.56
C HIS A 71 26.89 26.94 14.70
N ASN A 72 26.50 26.60 15.93
CA ASN A 72 25.12 26.73 16.41
C ASN A 72 25.00 28.05 17.16
N SER A 73 24.04 28.90 16.79
CA SER A 73 23.47 29.94 17.67
C SER A 73 22.09 30.33 17.16
N TYR A 74 21.07 30.08 17.96
CA TYR A 74 19.84 30.86 17.96
C TYR A 74 20.20 32.31 18.30
N MET A 75 19.68 33.30 17.55
CA MET A 75 19.12 34.55 18.08
C MET A 75 18.61 35.46 16.94
N LEU A 76 17.44 36.00 17.20
CA LEU A 76 16.72 37.04 16.50
C LEU A 76 17.50 38.37 16.56
N GLU A 77 17.57 39.10 15.44
CA GLU A 77 17.24 40.55 15.32
C GLU A 77 18.05 41.32 14.26
N LYS A 78 17.30 42.17 13.54
CA LYS A 78 17.63 43.13 12.49
C LYS A 78 19.02 43.79 12.54
N ARG A 79 19.65 43.89 11.35
CA ARG A 79 20.01 45.17 10.70
C ARG A 79 20.63 44.92 9.31
N ILE A 80 20.03 45.54 8.28
CA ILE A 80 20.65 45.77 6.98
C ILE A 80 21.64 46.93 7.13
N PRO A 81 22.86 46.83 6.57
CA PRO A 81 23.24 47.79 5.54
C PRO A 81 23.87 47.15 4.29
N SER A 82 23.75 47.94 3.23
CA SER A 82 24.05 47.74 1.82
C SER A 82 25.53 47.63 1.44
N ASN A 83 25.72 47.07 0.24
CA ASN A 83 26.85 47.23 -0.70
C ASN A 83 28.09 46.37 -0.49
N TYR A 84 28.13 45.22 -1.16
CA TYR A 84 29.33 44.74 -1.86
C TYR A 84 28.90 44.06 -3.16
N GLU A 85 29.21 44.70 -4.29
CA GLU A 85 29.33 44.06 -5.60
C GLU A 85 30.67 43.30 -5.66
N SER A 86 30.59 41.99 -5.86
CA SER A 86 31.49 41.20 -6.73
C SER A 86 30.91 39.79 -6.80
N ASP A 87 30.18 39.47 -7.84
CA ASP A 87 30.66 38.81 -9.05
C ASP A 87 30.83 37.28 -8.87
N HIS A 88 30.12 36.54 -9.74
CA HIS A 88 30.15 35.08 -9.90
C HIS A 88 29.56 34.22 -8.79
N LEU A 89 28.26 34.36 -8.53
CA LEU A 89 27.44 33.20 -8.16
C LEU A 89 26.28 33.13 -9.13
N HIS A 90 26.31 32.16 -10.05
CA HIS A 90 25.12 31.77 -10.80
C HIS A 90 24.07 31.35 -9.77
N LYS A 91 23.17 32.28 -9.41
CA LYS A 91 21.82 31.92 -8.99
C LYS A 91 21.28 31.14 -10.18
N HIS A 92 21.39 29.82 -10.12
CA HIS A 92 20.30 29.02 -10.64
C HIS A 92 19.10 29.47 -9.83
N SER A 93 18.35 30.41 -10.39
CA SER A 93 16.92 30.50 -10.18
C SER A 93 16.43 29.08 -10.45
N LEU A 94 16.37 28.26 -9.39
CA LEU A 94 15.43 27.17 -9.34
C LEU A 94 14.13 27.79 -9.85
N PRO A 95 13.52 27.24 -10.91
CA PRO A 95 12.23 27.73 -11.34
C PRO A 95 11.40 27.83 -10.07
N GLU A 96 10.82 29.00 -9.79
CA GLU A 96 9.68 29.04 -8.89
C GLU A 96 8.80 27.88 -9.35
N LEU A 97 8.60 26.90 -8.47
CA LEU A 97 7.62 25.85 -8.68
C LEU A 97 6.33 26.60 -8.96
N LYS A 98 6.00 26.77 -10.25
CA LYS A 98 4.67 27.18 -10.65
C LYS A 98 3.77 26.26 -9.85
N ALA A 99 2.92 26.84 -9.00
CA ALA A 99 1.92 26.07 -8.29
C ALA A 99 1.24 25.21 -9.35
N ASN A 100 1.57 23.91 -9.37
CA ASN A 100 1.03 23.00 -10.37
C ASN A 100 -0.46 22.99 -10.09
N SER A 101 -1.23 23.70 -10.93
CA SER A 101 -2.68 23.76 -10.80
C SER A 101 -3.21 22.34 -10.87
N TYR A 102 -3.99 21.93 -9.87
CA TYR A 102 -4.59 20.60 -9.82
C TYR A 102 -5.38 20.32 -11.11
N ASN A 103 -5.11 19.19 -11.76
CA ASN A 103 -5.88 18.75 -12.92
C ASN A 103 -7.17 18.06 -12.44
N SER A 104 -8.29 18.78 -12.53
CA SER A 104 -9.60 18.29 -12.13
C SER A 104 -10.38 17.53 -13.21
N THR A 105 -9.70 17.08 -14.28
CA THR A 105 -10.35 16.29 -15.35
C THR A 105 -10.91 15.00 -14.77
N TYR A 106 -12.24 14.87 -14.79
CA TYR A 106 -12.96 13.67 -14.39
C TYR A 106 -14.30 13.58 -15.14
N PRO A 107 -14.68 12.42 -15.69
CA PRO A 107 -13.88 11.19 -15.85
C PRO A 107 -12.60 11.37 -16.65
N PHE A 108 -11.74 10.34 -16.68
CA PHE A 108 -10.46 10.44 -17.38
C PHE A 108 -10.64 10.60 -18.90
N THR A 109 -11.65 9.97 -19.50
CA THR A 109 -12.10 10.28 -20.87
C THR A 109 -13.46 10.99 -20.91
N THR A 110 -13.69 11.77 -21.96
CA THR A 110 -14.96 12.50 -22.13
C THR A 110 -16.12 11.52 -22.39
N PRO A 111 -17.20 11.56 -21.60
CA PRO A 111 -18.39 10.75 -21.86
C PRO A 111 -19.02 11.08 -23.22
N VAL A 112 -19.61 10.08 -23.89
CA VAL A 112 -20.16 10.20 -25.25
C VAL A 112 -21.66 9.93 -25.24
N ARG A 113 -22.48 10.79 -25.85
CA ARG A 113 -23.93 10.54 -26.00
C ARG A 113 -24.17 9.52 -27.12
N THR A 114 -25.02 8.53 -26.85
CA THR A 114 -25.37 7.45 -27.78
C THR A 114 -26.88 7.22 -27.78
N GLU A 115 -27.38 6.32 -28.63
CA GLU A 115 -28.79 5.90 -28.62
C GLU A 115 -29.20 5.16 -27.34
N LYS A 116 -28.24 4.56 -26.62
CA LYS A 116 -28.46 3.86 -25.34
C LYS A 116 -28.31 4.77 -24.11
N GLY A 117 -28.26 6.09 -24.31
CA GLY A 117 -27.95 7.07 -23.27
C GLY A 117 -26.49 7.53 -23.30
N VAL A 118 -25.97 8.00 -22.17
CA VAL A 118 -24.58 8.45 -22.06
C VAL A 118 -23.67 7.25 -21.83
N ARG A 119 -22.65 7.13 -22.68
CA ARG A 119 -21.61 6.10 -22.61
C ARG A 119 -20.40 6.65 -21.84
N TYR A 120 -20.02 5.94 -20.79
CA TYR A 120 -18.81 6.18 -20.01
C TYR A 120 -17.84 5.03 -20.21
N LYS A 121 -16.57 5.33 -20.48
CA LYS A 121 -15.52 4.31 -20.47
C LYS A 121 -15.23 3.95 -19.01
N ILE A 122 -15.08 2.65 -18.73
CA ILE A 122 -14.74 2.16 -17.40
C ILE A 122 -13.58 1.17 -17.46
N ALA A 123 -12.89 1.02 -16.35
CA ALA A 123 -11.96 -0.07 -16.11
C ALA A 123 -12.15 -0.67 -14.73
N ILE A 124 -11.78 -1.95 -14.64
CA ILE A 124 -11.67 -2.67 -13.39
C ILE A 124 -10.27 -3.29 -13.28
N ILE A 125 -9.73 -3.34 -12.07
CA ILE A 125 -8.38 -3.84 -11.78
C ILE A 125 -8.43 -5.05 -10.84
N SER A 126 -7.61 -6.07 -11.11
CA SER A 126 -7.60 -7.30 -10.33
C SER A 126 -6.61 -7.28 -9.17
N ASP A 127 -7.02 -7.83 -8.04
CA ASP A 127 -6.11 -8.43 -7.07
C ASP A 127 -6.04 -9.94 -7.33
N LEU A 128 -4.82 -10.47 -7.48
CA LEU A 128 -4.56 -11.90 -7.69
C LEU A 128 -4.02 -12.58 -6.44
N ASP A 129 -3.96 -11.86 -5.31
CA ASP A 129 -3.31 -12.27 -4.08
C ASP A 129 -1.89 -12.80 -4.38
N THR A 130 -1.53 -13.94 -3.81
CA THR A 130 -0.25 -14.62 -4.03
C THR A 130 -0.07 -15.15 -5.46
N ASN A 131 -1.13 -15.26 -6.26
CA ASN A 131 -1.06 -15.71 -7.65
C ASN A 131 -0.59 -14.61 -8.62
N SER A 132 -0.42 -13.38 -8.13
CA SER A 132 0.19 -12.25 -8.84
C SER A 132 1.62 -12.54 -9.28
N LYS A 133 2.36 -13.39 -8.56
CA LYS A 133 3.76 -13.71 -8.88
C LYS A 133 3.89 -14.53 -10.17
N LYS A 134 4.72 -14.05 -11.10
CA LYS A 134 5.15 -14.74 -12.34
C LYS A 134 6.67 -14.62 -12.45
N GLU A 135 7.37 -15.71 -12.13
CA GLU A 135 8.83 -15.74 -12.07
C GLU A 135 9.38 -14.67 -11.10
N ASP A 136 10.08 -13.66 -11.60
CA ASP A 136 10.67 -12.54 -10.85
C ASP A 136 9.85 -11.24 -10.97
N GLU A 137 8.67 -11.29 -11.59
CA GLU A 137 7.73 -10.19 -11.71
C GLU A 137 6.42 -10.50 -10.96
N TRP A 138 5.65 -9.46 -10.65
CA TRP A 138 4.28 -9.55 -10.17
C TRP A 138 3.36 -8.87 -11.17
N ILE A 139 2.15 -9.41 -11.33
CA ILE A 139 1.18 -8.93 -12.31
C ILE A 139 -0.19 -8.64 -11.72
N SER A 140 -0.93 -7.78 -12.39
CA SER A 140 -2.37 -7.56 -12.22
C SER A 140 -3.02 -7.39 -13.59
N TYR A 141 -4.32 -7.64 -13.69
CA TYR A 141 -5.10 -7.48 -14.90
C TYR A 141 -6.01 -6.25 -14.84
N LEU A 142 -5.93 -5.40 -15.85
CA LEU A 142 -6.88 -4.34 -16.11
C LEU A 142 -7.86 -4.79 -17.21
N LYS A 143 -9.16 -4.79 -16.91
CA LYS A 143 -10.23 -5.05 -17.88
C LYS A 143 -10.98 -3.76 -18.15
N THR A 144 -11.24 -3.45 -19.42
CA THR A 144 -11.97 -2.23 -19.79
C THR A 144 -13.31 -2.53 -20.45
N GLY A 145 -14.24 -1.60 -20.33
CA GLY A 145 -15.58 -1.70 -20.91
C GLY A 145 -16.25 -0.34 -20.99
N ALA A 146 -17.56 -0.35 -21.18
CA ALA A 146 -18.39 0.83 -21.24
C ALA A 146 -19.70 0.64 -20.46
N LEU A 147 -20.00 1.61 -19.60
CA LEU A 147 -21.29 1.76 -18.94
C LEU A 147 -22.16 2.69 -19.78
N PHE A 148 -23.40 2.28 -20.05
CA PHE A 148 -24.41 3.10 -20.71
C PHE A 148 -25.49 3.45 -19.70
N VAL A 149 -25.78 4.74 -19.57
CA VAL A 149 -26.73 5.26 -18.60
C VAL A 149 -27.76 6.13 -19.30
N ASP A 150 -29.00 5.68 -19.23
CA ASP A 150 -30.19 6.41 -19.68
C ASP A 150 -30.97 6.84 -18.44
N THR A 151 -30.76 8.08 -18.03
CA THR A 151 -31.42 8.69 -16.87
C THR A 151 -32.90 8.98 -17.12
N GLU A 152 -33.34 9.11 -18.37
CA GLU A 152 -34.75 9.37 -18.70
C GLU A 152 -35.60 8.11 -18.50
N ASN A 153 -35.05 6.95 -18.85
CA ASN A 153 -35.75 5.66 -18.73
C ASN A 153 -35.30 4.81 -17.54
N ASN A 154 -34.42 5.33 -16.66
CA ASN A 154 -33.80 4.60 -15.55
C ASN A 154 -33.17 3.26 -15.98
N LYS A 155 -32.41 3.27 -17.07
CA LYS A 155 -31.73 2.07 -17.59
C LYS A 155 -30.23 2.21 -17.48
N VAL A 156 -29.60 1.15 -17.00
CA VAL A 156 -28.14 1.00 -16.96
C VAL A 156 -27.78 -0.31 -17.65
N SER A 157 -26.82 -0.28 -18.56
CA SER A 157 -26.30 -1.48 -19.21
C SER A 157 -24.78 -1.41 -19.35
N LEU A 158 -24.15 -2.57 -19.49
CA LEU A 158 -22.70 -2.73 -19.49
C LEU A 158 -22.26 -3.54 -20.71
N GLU A 159 -21.19 -3.11 -21.36
CA GLU A 159 -20.52 -3.87 -22.42
C GLU A 159 -19.01 -3.92 -22.12
N TRP A 160 -18.43 -5.12 -22.09
CA TRP A 160 -16.98 -5.27 -21.98
C TRP A 160 -16.32 -5.17 -23.35
N ASP A 161 -15.12 -4.61 -23.39
CA ASP A 161 -14.32 -4.62 -24.62
C ASP A 161 -13.96 -6.06 -25.00
N LYS A 162 -13.85 -6.31 -26.31
CA LYS A 162 -13.50 -7.63 -26.85
C LYS A 162 -12.04 -8.00 -26.62
N ASP A 163 -11.20 -7.01 -26.34
CA ASP A 163 -9.78 -7.23 -26.10
C ASP A 163 -9.55 -7.97 -24.78
N GLU A 164 -8.53 -8.83 -24.77
CA GLU A 164 -8.13 -9.60 -23.59
C GLU A 164 -7.60 -8.70 -22.46
N LEU A 165 -7.64 -9.24 -21.24
CA LEU A 165 -7.12 -8.63 -20.03
C LEU A 165 -5.75 -7.99 -20.25
N LEU A 166 -5.63 -6.70 -19.92
CA LEU A 166 -4.37 -5.99 -20.02
C LEU A 166 -3.50 -6.32 -18.81
N THR A 167 -2.39 -7.01 -19.05
CA THR A 167 -1.44 -7.36 -18.00
C THR A 167 -0.56 -6.17 -17.63
N LEU A 168 -0.73 -5.67 -16.41
CA LEU A 168 0.22 -4.76 -15.76
C LEU A 168 1.27 -5.58 -15.03
N LYS A 169 2.51 -5.08 -14.97
CA LYS A 169 3.60 -5.79 -14.31
C LYS A 169 4.58 -4.86 -13.61
N THR A 170 5.21 -5.37 -12.55
CA THR A 170 6.31 -4.73 -11.83
C THR A 170 7.27 -5.78 -11.26
N SER A 171 8.48 -5.37 -10.92
CA SER A 171 9.43 -6.17 -10.14
C SER A 171 9.52 -5.71 -8.68
N LEU A 172 8.78 -4.67 -8.30
CA LEU A 172 8.70 -4.20 -6.92
C LEU A 172 7.81 -5.13 -6.08
N ALA A 173 8.33 -5.57 -4.95
CA ALA A 173 7.60 -6.42 -4.01
C ALA A 173 8.11 -6.23 -2.57
N GLN A 174 7.26 -6.58 -1.61
CA GLN A 174 7.60 -6.62 -0.19
C GLN A 174 7.22 -7.98 0.38
N GLY A 175 8.19 -8.69 0.96
CA GLY A 175 7.97 -10.03 1.47
C GLY A 175 7.57 -11.05 0.39
N GLY A 176 8.01 -10.83 -0.86
CA GLY A 176 7.71 -11.71 -2.00
C GLY A 176 6.31 -11.53 -2.61
N ARG A 177 5.59 -10.47 -2.25
CA ARG A 177 4.25 -10.12 -2.75
C ARG A 177 4.23 -8.70 -3.32
N GLY A 178 3.44 -8.45 -4.36
CA GLY A 178 3.29 -7.16 -5.03
C GLY A 178 2.24 -7.25 -6.14
N MET A 179 1.82 -6.10 -6.69
CA MET A 179 0.73 -5.98 -7.68
C MET A 179 -0.61 -6.59 -7.21
N GLU A 180 -0.85 -6.57 -5.90
CA GLU A 180 -2.15 -6.91 -5.33
C GLU A 180 -2.95 -5.61 -5.25
N LEU A 181 -3.53 -5.24 -6.42
CA LEU A 181 -4.09 -3.92 -6.64
C LEU A 181 -5.54 -3.83 -6.14
N SER A 182 -5.72 -3.26 -4.96
CA SER A 182 -6.99 -3.27 -4.21
C SER A 182 -7.89 -2.04 -4.43
N GLU A 183 -7.56 -1.13 -5.36
CA GLU A 183 -8.45 -0.04 -5.78
C GLU A 183 -7.96 0.61 -7.09
N LEU A 184 -8.82 1.36 -7.77
CA LEU A 184 -8.55 2.18 -8.95
C LEU A 184 -9.15 3.59 -8.79
N VAL A 185 -8.35 4.65 -8.96
CA VAL A 185 -8.80 6.06 -8.82
C VAL A 185 -8.20 6.97 -9.87
N VAL A 186 -9.00 7.89 -10.43
CA VAL A 186 -8.50 9.03 -11.21
C VAL A 186 -8.19 10.20 -10.30
N PHE A 187 -6.93 10.65 -10.29
CA PHE A 187 -6.48 11.77 -9.47
C PHE A 187 -5.42 12.60 -10.19
N ASN A 188 -5.60 13.93 -10.20
CA ASN A 188 -4.66 14.88 -10.79
C ASN A 188 -4.25 14.54 -12.24
N GLY A 189 -5.21 14.09 -13.06
CA GLY A 189 -4.96 13.72 -14.46
C GLY A 189 -4.19 12.42 -14.66
N ALA A 190 -4.13 11.55 -13.64
CA ALA A 190 -3.55 10.21 -13.73
C ALA A 190 -4.56 9.15 -13.26
N LEU A 191 -4.46 7.94 -13.83
CA LEU A 191 -5.12 6.74 -13.31
C LEU A 191 -4.19 6.05 -12.32
N LEU A 192 -4.68 5.78 -11.11
CA LEU A 192 -3.88 5.25 -10.01
C LEU A 192 -4.38 3.87 -9.57
N GLY A 193 -3.44 2.92 -9.39
CA GLY A 193 -3.66 1.63 -8.74
C GLY A 193 -2.88 1.54 -7.42
N PHE A 194 -3.38 0.75 -6.47
CA PHE A 194 -2.89 0.73 -5.08
C PHE A 194 -2.50 -0.67 -4.66
N ASP A 195 -1.20 -0.94 -4.49
CA ASP A 195 -0.70 -2.25 -4.04
C ASP A 195 -0.74 -2.35 -2.51
N ASP A 196 -1.60 -3.23 -1.99
CA ASP A 196 -1.84 -3.40 -0.55
C ASP A 196 -0.67 -4.09 0.19
N ARG A 197 0.33 -4.59 -0.55
CA ARG A 197 1.50 -5.30 0.02
C ARG A 197 2.65 -4.36 0.25
N THR A 198 3.05 -3.66 -0.81
CA THR A 198 4.14 -2.69 -0.75
C THR A 198 3.66 -1.35 -0.20
N GLY A 199 2.36 -1.04 -0.29
CA GLY A 199 1.80 0.28 -0.05
C GLY A 199 2.10 1.27 -1.18
N THR A 200 2.55 0.79 -2.35
CA THR A 200 2.90 1.64 -3.49
C THR A 200 1.64 2.05 -4.25
N ILE A 201 1.49 3.34 -4.47
CA ILE A 201 0.55 3.90 -5.45
C ILE A 201 1.26 3.94 -6.80
N TYR A 202 0.67 3.29 -7.79
CA TYR A 202 1.15 3.25 -9.17
C TYR A 202 0.34 4.18 -10.05
N GLN A 203 1.01 4.96 -10.90
CA GLN A 203 0.38 5.56 -12.08
C GLN A 203 0.29 4.51 -13.19
N ILE A 204 -0.92 4.20 -13.62
CA ILE A 204 -1.20 3.22 -14.66
C ILE A 204 -1.30 3.95 -16.00
N ASP A 205 -0.42 3.57 -16.93
CA ASP A 205 -0.54 3.95 -18.33
C ASP A 205 -1.12 2.78 -19.13
N ILE A 206 -2.39 2.94 -19.53
CA ILE A 206 -3.13 1.94 -20.30
C ILE A 206 -2.50 1.72 -21.68
N ALA A 207 -1.95 2.76 -22.31
CA ALA A 207 -1.41 2.66 -23.66
C ALA A 207 -0.10 1.83 -23.69
N SER A 208 0.81 2.09 -22.75
CA SER A 208 2.07 1.35 -22.63
C SER A 208 1.98 0.06 -21.81
N LYS A 209 0.88 -0.15 -21.08
CA LYS A 209 0.64 -1.27 -20.16
C LYS A 209 1.61 -1.30 -18.98
N PHE A 210 2.10 -0.14 -18.56
CA PHE A 210 3.02 -0.01 -17.44
C PHE A 210 2.35 0.57 -16.20
N ALA A 211 2.80 0.09 -15.04
CA ALA A 211 2.49 0.65 -13.74
C ALA A 211 3.76 1.30 -13.18
N TYR A 212 3.76 2.63 -13.06
CA TYR A 212 4.90 3.42 -12.60
C TYR A 212 4.73 3.78 -11.12
N PRO A 213 5.65 3.37 -10.22
CA PRO A 213 5.60 3.78 -8.82
C PRO A 213 5.58 5.31 -8.69
N TRP A 214 4.65 5.84 -7.89
CA TRP A 214 4.53 7.28 -7.65
C TRP A 214 4.77 7.63 -6.17
N VAL A 215 4.01 7.04 -5.26
CA VAL A 215 4.07 7.34 -3.81
C VAL A 215 4.09 6.02 -3.02
N LEU A 216 4.92 5.96 -1.98
CA LEU A 216 4.95 4.84 -1.04
C LEU A 216 4.19 5.19 0.25
N LEU A 217 3.22 4.37 0.62
CA LEU A 217 2.46 4.48 1.86
C LEU A 217 2.96 3.45 2.88
N VAL A 218 3.50 3.94 3.99
CA VAL A 218 3.91 3.10 5.12
C VAL A 218 2.76 2.95 6.14
N ASP A 219 2.73 1.83 6.84
CA ASP A 219 1.60 1.44 7.68
C ASP A 219 1.34 2.36 8.89
N GLY A 220 0.09 2.36 9.36
CA GLY A 220 -0.36 3.08 10.55
C GLY A 220 -0.03 4.57 10.52
N HIS A 221 0.61 5.04 11.59
CA HIS A 221 1.02 6.42 11.85
C HIS A 221 2.25 6.88 11.04
N GLY A 222 2.78 6.04 10.14
CA GLY A 222 3.87 6.41 9.24
C GLY A 222 5.28 6.11 9.74
N ARG A 223 5.43 5.46 10.90
CA ARG A 223 6.72 4.96 11.41
C ARG A 223 6.69 3.45 11.62
N VAL A 224 6.23 2.74 10.60
CA VAL A 224 6.16 1.28 10.56
C VAL A 224 6.90 0.80 9.31
N ALA A 225 7.72 -0.23 9.44
CA ALA A 225 8.61 -0.67 8.36
C ALA A 225 7.89 -1.35 7.18
N LYS A 226 6.65 -1.80 7.37
CA LYS A 226 5.86 -2.44 6.30
C LYS A 226 5.00 -1.42 5.55
N GLY A 227 4.74 -1.71 4.29
CA GLY A 227 3.71 -1.05 3.47
C GLY A 227 2.33 -1.05 4.14
N PHE A 228 1.58 0.01 3.87
CA PHE A 228 0.19 0.17 4.27
C PHE A 228 -0.71 -0.74 3.43
N LYS A 229 -1.53 -1.56 4.10
CA LYS A 229 -2.54 -2.39 3.44
C LYS A 229 -3.72 -1.51 3.03
N SER A 230 -3.59 -0.90 1.86
CA SER A 230 -4.61 -0.04 1.25
C SER A 230 -5.72 -0.88 0.66
N GLU A 231 -6.96 -0.55 1.01
CA GLU A 231 -8.15 -1.30 0.61
C GLU A 231 -9.18 -0.41 -0.10
N TRP A 232 -9.07 0.92 0.02
CA TRP A 232 -9.95 1.86 -0.67
C TRP A 232 -9.25 3.21 -0.86
N ALA A 233 -9.70 3.96 -1.85
CA ALA A 233 -9.22 5.32 -2.10
C ALA A 233 -10.30 6.20 -2.73
N THR A 234 -10.25 7.50 -2.43
CA THR A 234 -11.16 8.51 -3.01
C THR A 234 -10.51 9.89 -3.04
N VAL A 235 -11.12 10.83 -3.77
CA VAL A 235 -10.65 12.20 -3.88
C VAL A 235 -11.57 13.13 -3.11
N LYS A 236 -10.99 13.92 -2.20
CA LYS A 236 -11.70 14.98 -1.47
C LYS A 236 -10.83 16.23 -1.44
N ASP A 237 -11.41 17.36 -1.83
CA ASP A 237 -10.76 18.67 -1.80
C ASP A 237 -9.35 18.66 -2.43
N GLN A 238 -9.24 18.10 -3.64
CA GLN A 238 -8.00 17.97 -4.42
C GLN A 238 -6.89 17.14 -3.73
N ASN A 239 -7.24 16.34 -2.73
CA ASN A 239 -6.34 15.40 -2.10
C ASN A 239 -6.88 13.98 -2.27
N LEU A 240 -5.95 13.05 -2.42
CA LEU A 240 -6.25 11.62 -2.44
C LEU A 240 -6.28 11.11 -0.99
N TYR A 241 -7.34 10.42 -0.63
CA TYR A 241 -7.52 9.76 0.66
C TYR A 241 -7.46 8.26 0.42
N VAL A 242 -6.59 7.55 1.13
CA VAL A 242 -6.38 6.10 1.01
C VAL A 242 -6.56 5.48 2.39
N GLY A 243 -7.48 4.53 2.52
CA GLY A 243 -7.69 3.81 3.77
C GLY A 243 -7.45 2.31 3.63
N GLY A 244 -7.44 1.63 4.79
CA GLY A 244 -7.34 0.19 4.88
C GLY A 244 -8.65 -0.41 5.39
N LEU A 245 -8.55 -1.61 5.98
CA LEU A 245 -9.68 -2.43 6.44
C LEU A 245 -10.64 -1.72 7.41
N GLY A 246 -10.21 -0.67 8.11
CA GLY A 246 -11.08 0.10 9.00
C GLY A 246 -11.48 -0.60 10.30
N LYS A 247 -10.89 -1.76 10.61
CA LYS A 247 -10.99 -2.44 11.91
C LYS A 247 -9.62 -2.63 12.54
N ALA A 248 -9.61 -3.01 13.82
CA ALA A 248 -8.39 -3.46 14.46
C ALA A 248 -7.74 -4.62 13.69
N TRP A 249 -6.41 -4.60 13.61
CA TRP A 249 -5.65 -5.76 13.16
C TRP A 249 -5.65 -6.81 14.25
N THR A 250 -5.97 -8.04 13.87
CA THR A 250 -6.09 -9.17 14.78
C THR A 250 -5.27 -10.36 14.30
N THR A 251 -5.02 -11.32 15.18
CA THR A 251 -4.64 -12.67 14.76
C THR A 251 -5.74 -13.32 13.92
N PRO A 252 -5.48 -14.44 13.23
CA PRO A 252 -6.53 -15.17 12.50
C PRO A 252 -7.73 -15.62 13.35
N THR A 253 -7.58 -15.70 14.67
CA THR A 253 -8.62 -16.05 15.65
C THR A 253 -9.22 -14.83 16.38
N GLY A 254 -8.89 -13.61 15.94
CA GLY A 254 -9.54 -12.39 16.40
C GLY A 254 -8.95 -11.76 17.67
N GLU A 255 -7.73 -12.13 18.06
CA GLU A 255 -7.03 -11.44 19.17
C GLU A 255 -6.43 -10.13 18.69
N LEU A 256 -6.66 -9.03 19.42
CA LEU A 256 -6.17 -7.70 19.08
C LEU A 256 -4.63 -7.65 19.02
N VAL A 257 -4.10 -7.05 17.96
CA VAL A 257 -2.65 -6.82 17.79
C VAL A 257 -2.33 -5.32 17.71
N ASN A 258 -3.03 -4.56 16.87
CA ASN A 258 -2.85 -3.10 16.72
C ASN A 258 -4.06 -2.46 16.01
N TYR A 259 -4.05 -1.13 15.87
CA TYR A 259 -5.09 -0.34 15.19
C TYR A 259 -4.60 0.29 13.87
N HIS A 260 -3.51 -0.20 13.28
CA HIS A 260 -2.93 0.42 12.08
C HIS A 260 -3.86 0.48 10.86
N PRO A 261 -4.72 -0.53 10.57
CA PRO A 261 -5.66 -0.47 9.46
C PRO A 261 -6.75 0.60 9.61
N GLN A 262 -6.83 1.24 10.79
CA GLN A 262 -7.74 2.36 11.07
C GLN A 262 -7.09 3.73 10.89
N TYR A 263 -5.83 3.78 10.43
CA TYR A 263 -5.25 5.01 9.90
C TYR A 263 -5.62 5.15 8.42
N ILE A 264 -5.83 6.38 7.98
CA ILE A 264 -5.88 6.70 6.56
C ILE A 264 -4.66 7.54 6.17
N LYS A 265 -4.40 7.62 4.86
CA LYS A 265 -3.33 8.41 4.27
C LYS A 265 -3.97 9.50 3.43
N LYS A 266 -3.52 10.74 3.60
CA LYS A 266 -3.88 11.87 2.74
C LYS A 266 -2.67 12.21 1.89
N VAL A 267 -2.82 12.17 0.58
CA VAL A 267 -1.76 12.42 -0.40
C VAL A 267 -2.12 13.65 -1.22
N THR A 268 -1.21 14.62 -1.27
CA THR A 268 -1.37 15.84 -2.08
C THR A 268 -1.09 15.57 -3.56
N PRO A 269 -1.44 16.49 -4.48
CA PRO A 269 -1.10 16.36 -5.89
C PRO A 269 0.40 16.23 -6.19
N THR A 270 1.26 16.75 -5.30
CA THR A 270 2.72 16.68 -5.36
C THR A 270 3.30 15.46 -4.65
N GLY A 271 2.46 14.62 -4.03
CA GLY A 271 2.85 13.37 -3.40
C GLY A 271 3.24 13.47 -1.93
N GLU A 272 3.00 14.61 -1.25
CA GLU A 272 3.21 14.67 0.19
C GLU A 272 2.17 13.82 0.92
N VAL A 273 2.63 13.02 1.89
CA VAL A 273 1.78 12.09 2.64
C VAL A 273 1.58 12.58 4.07
N SER A 274 0.33 12.60 4.51
CA SER A 274 -0.08 12.77 5.90
C SER A 274 -0.80 11.53 6.41
N HIS A 275 -0.59 11.19 7.68
CA HIS A 275 -1.20 10.03 8.33
C HIS A 275 -2.26 10.52 9.32
N ILE A 276 -3.50 10.06 9.17
CA ILE A 276 -4.63 10.54 9.97
C ILE A 276 -5.25 9.35 10.69
N ASP A 277 -5.36 9.47 12.02
CA ASP A 277 -6.04 8.47 12.84
C ASP A 277 -7.55 8.58 12.62
N TRP A 278 -8.15 7.49 12.13
CA TRP A 278 -9.59 7.35 11.90
C TRP A 278 -10.23 6.32 12.84
N HIS A 279 -9.52 5.87 13.88
CA HIS A 279 -10.01 4.88 14.83
C HIS A 279 -11.42 5.18 15.34
N THR A 280 -11.64 6.38 15.89
CA THR A 280 -12.95 6.79 16.42
C THR A 280 -14.03 6.95 15.34
N ARG A 281 -13.64 7.29 14.10
CA ARG A 281 -14.57 7.41 12.96
C ARG A 281 -15.06 6.02 12.52
N TYR A 282 -14.16 5.05 12.44
CA TYR A 282 -14.55 3.66 12.15
C TYR A 282 -15.38 3.04 13.28
N GLU A 283 -15.06 3.32 14.54
CA GLU A 283 -15.90 2.90 15.67
C GLU A 283 -17.30 3.52 15.61
N ALA A 284 -17.41 4.79 15.22
CA ALA A 284 -18.71 5.45 15.04
C ALA A 284 -19.52 4.79 13.90
N LEU A 285 -18.88 4.45 12.78
CA LEU A 285 -19.51 3.71 11.67
C LEU A 285 -20.06 2.35 12.14
N ALA A 286 -19.26 1.57 12.87
CA ALA A 286 -19.68 0.28 13.40
C ALA A 286 -20.82 0.42 14.43
N LYS A 287 -20.71 1.40 15.32
CA LYS A 287 -21.73 1.68 16.34
C LYS A 287 -23.07 2.09 15.74
N ALA A 288 -23.09 2.74 14.58
CA ALA A 288 -24.33 3.11 13.88
C ALA A 288 -25.18 1.90 13.44
N VAL A 289 -24.61 0.70 13.46
CA VAL A 289 -25.33 -0.57 13.20
C VAL A 289 -25.23 -1.56 14.37
N ASP A 290 -25.05 -1.04 15.59
CA ASP A 290 -24.96 -1.81 16.83
C ASP A 290 -23.83 -2.85 16.84
N ILE A 291 -22.69 -2.50 16.25
CA ILE A 291 -21.47 -3.30 16.25
C ILE A 291 -20.40 -2.59 17.10
N SER A 292 -19.79 -3.35 17.99
CA SER A 292 -18.60 -2.96 18.74
C SER A 292 -17.66 -4.15 18.82
N PHE A 293 -16.36 -3.90 19.03
CA PHE A 293 -15.40 -4.97 19.29
C PHE A 293 -15.91 -5.91 20.41
N PRO A 294 -15.87 -7.25 20.24
CA PRO A 294 -15.12 -8.01 19.23
C PRO A 294 -15.80 -8.15 17.86
N GLY A 295 -17.03 -7.69 17.67
CA GLY A 295 -17.64 -7.54 16.36
C GLY A 295 -16.90 -6.52 15.49
N TYR A 296 -17.12 -6.56 14.18
CA TYR A 296 -16.34 -5.77 13.23
C TYR A 296 -17.07 -5.49 11.91
N ILE A 297 -16.57 -4.47 11.21
CA ILE A 297 -16.89 -4.14 9.83
C ILE A 297 -15.55 -4.04 9.07
N ILE A 298 -15.48 -4.63 7.87
CA ILE A 298 -14.32 -4.48 6.98
C ILE A 298 -14.70 -3.56 5.84
N HIS A 299 -13.91 -2.50 5.65
CA HIS A 299 -14.08 -1.51 4.59
C HIS A 299 -13.05 -1.73 3.48
N GLU A 300 -13.55 -2.02 2.27
CA GLU A 300 -12.76 -2.04 1.02
C GLU A 300 -13.34 -1.06 -0.01
N SER A 301 -14.28 -0.22 0.39
CA SER A 301 -14.75 0.83 -0.49
C SER A 301 -15.30 2.02 0.28
N ALA A 302 -14.87 3.20 -0.14
CA ALA A 302 -15.34 4.47 0.39
C ALA A 302 -15.24 5.55 -0.69
N SER A 303 -16.18 6.50 -0.68
CA SER A 303 -16.10 7.67 -1.56
C SER A 303 -16.65 8.91 -0.88
N TRP A 304 -16.03 10.06 -1.16
CA TRP A 304 -16.55 11.37 -0.75
C TRP A 304 -17.45 11.95 -1.84
N SER A 305 -18.69 12.26 -1.50
CA SER A 305 -19.58 13.03 -2.37
C SER A 305 -19.49 14.51 -2.05
N SER A 306 -18.98 15.28 -3.00
CA SER A 306 -18.98 16.75 -2.90
C SER A 306 -20.38 17.36 -3.06
N VAL A 307 -21.32 16.62 -3.67
CA VAL A 307 -22.74 16.99 -3.84
C VAL A 307 -23.49 16.86 -2.52
N HIS A 308 -23.37 15.70 -1.87
CA HIS A 308 -24.08 15.41 -0.62
C HIS A 308 -23.35 15.91 0.62
N LYS A 309 -22.07 16.29 0.49
CA LYS A 309 -21.15 16.62 1.61
C LYS A 309 -21.05 15.47 2.62
N ARG A 310 -20.95 14.25 2.10
CA ARG A 310 -20.94 13.03 2.89
C ARG A 310 -19.94 12.02 2.37
N TRP A 311 -19.38 11.25 3.29
CA TRP A 311 -18.72 9.99 3.03
C TRP A 311 -19.76 8.90 2.79
N PHE A 312 -19.49 8.03 1.83
CA PHE A 312 -20.26 6.82 1.55
C PHE A 312 -19.33 5.62 1.68
N PHE A 313 -19.82 4.54 2.28
CA PHE A 313 -19.10 3.27 2.43
C PHE A 313 -20.02 2.13 2.02
N LEU A 314 -19.47 1.17 1.29
CA LEU A 314 -20.08 -0.14 1.07
C LEU A 314 -19.12 -1.18 1.67
N PRO A 315 -19.30 -1.54 2.95
CA PRO A 315 -18.39 -2.49 3.58
C PRO A 315 -18.38 -3.84 2.89
N ARG A 316 -17.21 -4.50 2.85
CA ARG A 316 -17.08 -5.87 2.37
C ARG A 316 -17.75 -6.84 3.31
N ARG A 317 -17.44 -6.71 4.61
CA ARG A 317 -17.85 -7.63 5.66
C ARG A 317 -18.50 -6.92 6.84
N GLU A 318 -19.42 -7.61 7.48
CA GLU A 318 -20.10 -7.17 8.70
C GLU A 318 -20.36 -8.37 9.62
N SER A 319 -19.96 -8.27 10.89
CA SER A 319 -20.17 -9.34 11.86
C SER A 319 -20.33 -8.78 13.27
N LYS A 320 -21.30 -9.32 14.01
CA LYS A 320 -21.41 -9.10 15.48
C LYS A 320 -20.49 -10.04 16.27
N ASP A 321 -20.06 -11.13 15.64
CA ASP A 321 -19.14 -12.09 16.23
C ASP A 321 -17.69 -11.64 16.09
N ARG A 322 -16.81 -12.21 16.92
CA ARG A 322 -15.37 -12.05 16.81
C ARG A 322 -14.87 -12.49 15.44
N TYR A 323 -13.87 -11.76 14.92
CA TYR A 323 -13.15 -12.13 13.70
C TYR A 323 -12.55 -13.53 13.79
N ASP A 324 -12.80 -14.32 12.74
CA ASP A 324 -12.14 -15.58 12.45
C ASP A 324 -11.94 -15.64 10.93
N GLU A 325 -10.71 -15.89 10.48
CA GLU A 325 -10.32 -15.82 9.07
C GLU A 325 -11.20 -16.71 8.17
N LYS A 326 -11.62 -17.89 8.65
CA LYS A 326 -12.46 -18.81 7.87
C LYS A 326 -13.92 -18.40 7.87
N LEU A 327 -14.43 -17.94 9.02
CA LEU A 327 -15.82 -17.51 9.09
C LEU A 327 -16.06 -16.21 8.31
N ASP A 328 -15.04 -15.35 8.20
CA ASP A 328 -15.11 -14.06 7.51
C ASP A 328 -15.45 -14.20 6.01
N GLU A 329 -15.02 -15.29 5.35
CA GLU A 329 -15.37 -15.60 3.94
C GLU A 329 -16.91 -15.57 3.72
N SER A 330 -17.69 -15.85 4.77
CA SER A 330 -19.15 -15.87 4.79
C SER A 330 -19.82 -14.67 5.48
N ARG A 331 -19.08 -13.57 5.72
CA ARG A 331 -19.58 -12.35 6.38
C ARG A 331 -19.89 -11.21 5.41
N GLY A 332 -20.12 -11.52 4.13
CA GLY A 332 -20.55 -10.56 3.11
C GLY A 332 -21.81 -9.80 3.54
N THR A 333 -21.87 -8.52 3.19
CA THR A 333 -22.97 -7.62 3.59
C THR A 333 -23.55 -6.86 2.40
N ASN A 334 -24.75 -6.31 2.60
CA ASN A 334 -25.45 -5.39 1.70
C ASN A 334 -25.57 -3.99 2.32
N LEU A 335 -24.76 -3.68 3.33
CA LEU A 335 -24.79 -2.42 4.05
C LEU A 335 -24.24 -1.26 3.20
N MET A 336 -24.92 -0.13 3.23
CA MET A 336 -24.40 1.17 2.83
C MET A 336 -24.44 2.10 4.04
N LEU A 337 -23.30 2.67 4.39
CA LEU A 337 -23.17 3.68 5.42
C LEU A 337 -22.91 5.04 4.78
N THR A 338 -23.54 6.09 5.30
CA THR A 338 -23.20 7.47 4.94
C THR A 338 -22.91 8.27 6.20
N ALA A 339 -21.88 9.10 6.17
CA ALA A 339 -21.50 9.95 7.28
C ALA A 339 -21.29 11.38 6.77
N ASP A 340 -21.68 12.38 7.56
CA ASP A 340 -21.18 13.75 7.35
C ASP A 340 -19.66 13.83 7.55
N GLU A 341 -19.07 14.98 7.24
CA GLU A 341 -17.61 15.16 7.29
C GLU A 341 -17.00 14.86 8.67
N GLU A 342 -17.73 15.19 9.74
CA GLU A 342 -17.30 15.00 11.13
C GLU A 342 -17.73 13.66 11.72
N PHE A 343 -18.43 12.80 10.96
CA PHE A 343 -18.98 11.52 11.44
C PHE A 343 -19.92 11.68 12.66
N SER A 344 -20.60 12.83 12.74
CA SER A 344 -21.58 13.15 13.77
C SER A 344 -23.00 12.71 13.41
N ASP A 345 -23.30 12.60 12.12
CA ASP A 345 -24.56 12.08 11.57
C ASP A 345 -24.25 10.90 10.64
N ILE A 346 -24.49 9.68 11.13
CA ILE A 346 -24.26 8.44 10.38
C ILE A 346 -25.61 7.77 10.09
N LYS A 347 -25.81 7.38 8.84
CA LYS A 347 -27.02 6.69 8.36
C LYS A 347 -26.65 5.36 7.74
N ALA A 348 -27.45 4.34 8.02
CA ALA A 348 -27.31 3.01 7.47
C ALA A 348 -28.50 2.68 6.56
N LYS A 349 -28.22 2.03 5.43
CA LYS A 349 -29.23 1.48 4.51
C LYS A 349 -28.77 0.10 4.02
N ARG A 350 -29.72 -0.76 3.65
CA ARG A 350 -29.45 -2.07 3.05
C ARG A 350 -29.78 -2.02 1.55
N ILE A 351 -28.87 -2.47 0.69
CA ILE A 351 -28.97 -2.39 -0.77
C ILE A 351 -29.11 -3.78 -1.36
N GLY A 352 -30.31 -4.14 -1.83
CA GLY A 352 -30.59 -5.47 -2.36
C GLY A 352 -30.46 -6.57 -1.32
N ASP A 353 -30.34 -7.81 -1.79
CA ASP A 353 -30.25 -8.99 -0.94
C ASP A 353 -28.83 -9.26 -0.45
N ILE A 354 -28.73 -9.92 0.71
CA ILE A 354 -27.44 -10.35 1.27
C ILE A 354 -26.97 -11.63 0.57
N SER A 355 -25.75 -11.62 0.06
CA SER A 355 -25.02 -12.83 -0.34
C SER A 355 -23.86 -13.02 0.63
N PRO A 356 -23.86 -14.07 1.47
CA PRO A 356 -22.83 -14.23 2.52
C PRO A 356 -21.40 -14.27 1.99
N THR A 357 -21.18 -14.76 0.75
CA THR A 357 -19.85 -14.90 0.17
C THR A 357 -19.44 -13.71 -0.70
N HIS A 358 -20.37 -12.82 -1.05
CA HIS A 358 -20.08 -11.64 -1.88
C HIS A 358 -19.95 -10.40 -1.01
N GLY A 359 -18.78 -9.78 -1.01
CA GLY A 359 -18.53 -8.51 -0.32
C GLY A 359 -18.25 -7.40 -1.30
N PHE A 360 -18.72 -6.18 -1.04
CA PHE A 360 -18.36 -5.02 -1.84
C PHE A 360 -16.85 -4.77 -1.80
N SER A 361 -16.24 -4.60 -2.97
CA SER A 361 -14.79 -4.41 -3.14
C SER A 361 -14.40 -3.06 -3.74
N SER A 362 -15.31 -2.36 -4.42
CA SER A 362 -15.10 -0.98 -4.88
C SER A 362 -16.42 -0.37 -5.33
N PHE A 363 -16.54 0.95 -5.32
CA PHE A 363 -17.62 1.64 -6.01
C PHE A 363 -17.22 3.05 -6.44
N LYS A 364 -17.95 3.59 -7.43
CA LYS A 364 -17.86 5.01 -7.84
C LYS A 364 -19.25 5.55 -8.12
N PHE A 365 -19.44 6.84 -7.88
CA PHE A 365 -20.62 7.55 -8.36
C PHE A 365 -20.54 7.71 -9.87
N VAL A 366 -21.64 7.45 -10.57
CA VAL A 366 -21.72 7.67 -12.01
C VAL A 366 -21.66 9.19 -12.27
N PRO A 367 -20.71 9.68 -13.07
CA PRO A 367 -20.56 11.11 -13.35
C PRO A 367 -21.83 11.69 -13.98
N ASN A 368 -22.10 12.97 -13.71
CA ASN A 368 -23.29 13.70 -14.18
C ASN A 368 -24.64 13.14 -13.68
N THR A 369 -24.63 12.36 -12.59
CA THR A 369 -25.86 11.89 -11.93
C THR A 369 -26.13 12.56 -10.58
N HIS A 370 -25.40 13.65 -10.27
CA HIS A 370 -25.44 14.33 -8.95
C HIS A 370 -25.18 13.37 -7.79
N ASP A 371 -24.22 12.46 -7.96
CA ASP A 371 -23.86 11.40 -7.01
C ASP A 371 -25.09 10.58 -6.54
N ARG A 372 -26.09 10.41 -7.42
CA ARG A 372 -27.29 9.61 -7.14
C ARG A 372 -27.10 8.16 -7.53
N LEU A 373 -26.43 7.88 -8.65
CA LEU A 373 -26.24 6.52 -9.16
C LEU A 373 -24.85 6.01 -8.80
N ILE A 374 -24.77 4.79 -8.30
CA ILE A 374 -23.53 4.11 -7.92
C ILE A 374 -23.31 2.92 -8.86
N LEU A 375 -22.07 2.77 -9.34
CA LEU A 375 -21.55 1.54 -9.93
C LEU A 375 -20.67 0.86 -8.88
N ALA A 376 -20.95 -0.40 -8.54
CA ALA A 376 -20.25 -1.13 -7.49
C ALA A 376 -19.77 -2.50 -7.97
N LEU A 377 -18.65 -2.93 -7.42
CA LEU A 377 -18.12 -4.28 -7.51
C LEU A 377 -18.36 -5.04 -6.21
N LYS A 378 -18.61 -6.33 -6.34
CA LYS A 378 -18.45 -7.30 -5.25
C LYS A 378 -17.44 -8.35 -5.67
N SER A 379 -16.57 -8.77 -4.76
CA SER A 379 -15.74 -9.96 -4.96
C SER A 379 -16.15 -11.08 -4.01
N GLU A 380 -15.93 -12.30 -4.45
CA GLU A 380 -16.18 -13.54 -3.74
C GLU A 380 -14.87 -14.29 -3.56
N GLU A 381 -14.63 -14.74 -2.33
CA GLU A 381 -13.57 -15.66 -1.94
C GLU A 381 -14.21 -16.71 -1.05
N ASN A 382 -14.30 -17.94 -1.56
CA ASN A 382 -14.92 -19.03 -0.84
C ASN A 382 -14.16 -20.32 -1.13
N GLN A 383 -13.48 -20.85 -0.11
CA GLN A 383 -12.70 -22.09 -0.23
C GLN A 383 -11.69 -22.06 -1.38
N GLY A 384 -11.04 -20.91 -1.59
CA GLY A 384 -10.03 -20.70 -2.63
C GLY A 384 -10.57 -20.48 -4.05
N LYS A 385 -11.90 -20.42 -4.24
CA LYS A 385 -12.49 -19.96 -5.50
C LYS A 385 -12.73 -18.46 -5.45
N THR A 386 -12.45 -17.80 -6.56
CA THR A 386 -12.58 -16.36 -6.72
C THR A 386 -13.56 -16.00 -7.83
N ALA A 387 -14.38 -14.99 -7.61
CA ALA A 387 -15.25 -14.41 -8.62
C ALA A 387 -15.48 -12.93 -8.33
N SER A 388 -15.94 -12.20 -9.35
CA SER A 388 -16.36 -10.82 -9.20
C SER A 388 -17.66 -10.53 -9.92
N TYR A 389 -18.38 -9.58 -9.37
CA TYR A 389 -19.70 -9.18 -9.82
C TYR A 389 -19.77 -7.66 -9.91
N ILE A 390 -20.56 -7.16 -10.85
CA ILE A 390 -20.81 -5.73 -11.02
C ILE A 390 -22.30 -5.45 -10.95
N MET A 391 -22.67 -4.34 -10.32
CA MET A 391 -24.05 -3.90 -10.18
C MET A 391 -24.13 -2.38 -10.18
N ALA A 392 -25.33 -1.85 -10.46
CA ALA A 392 -25.60 -0.42 -10.34
C ALA A 392 -26.94 -0.18 -9.65
N PHE A 393 -26.95 0.78 -8.73
CA PHE A 393 -28.12 1.14 -7.94
C PHE A 393 -28.07 2.61 -7.55
N ASP A 394 -29.23 3.22 -7.31
CA ASP A 394 -29.27 4.57 -6.76
C ASP A 394 -29.06 4.59 -5.24
N ILE A 395 -28.70 5.76 -4.68
CA ILE A 395 -28.51 5.96 -3.24
C ILE A 395 -29.78 5.66 -2.41
N ASP A 396 -30.94 5.57 -3.06
CA ASP A 396 -32.18 5.17 -2.40
C ASP A 396 -32.32 3.64 -2.27
N GLY A 397 -31.55 2.88 -3.04
CA GLY A 397 -31.50 1.42 -3.03
C GLY A 397 -32.20 0.76 -4.21
N THR A 398 -32.62 1.53 -5.21
CA THR A 398 -33.23 1.02 -6.45
C THR A 398 -32.14 0.45 -7.34
N ILE A 399 -32.18 -0.86 -7.59
CA ILE A 399 -31.22 -1.55 -8.46
C ILE A 399 -31.60 -1.30 -9.93
N LEU A 400 -30.68 -0.71 -10.70
CA LEU A 400 -30.84 -0.43 -12.14
C LEU A 400 -30.06 -1.40 -13.02
N LEU A 401 -28.99 -2.00 -12.48
CA LEU A 401 -28.26 -3.12 -13.07
C LEU A 401 -28.11 -4.19 -11.98
N PRO A 402 -28.82 -5.34 -12.10
CA PRO A 402 -28.67 -6.46 -11.19
C PRO A 402 -27.23 -6.95 -11.12
N GLU A 403 -26.88 -7.59 -10.00
CA GLU A 403 -25.60 -8.23 -9.82
C GLU A 403 -25.31 -9.22 -10.97
N THR A 404 -24.29 -8.90 -11.76
CA THR A 404 -23.91 -9.65 -12.95
C THR A 404 -22.48 -10.14 -12.78
N LYS A 405 -22.26 -11.45 -12.88
CA LYS A 405 -20.91 -12.04 -12.81
C LYS A 405 -20.07 -11.49 -13.97
N ILE A 406 -18.84 -11.09 -13.67
CA ILE A 406 -17.85 -10.69 -14.67
C ILE A 406 -17.12 -11.95 -15.13
N ASP A 407 -16.93 -12.10 -16.45
CA ASP A 407 -16.20 -13.23 -17.00
C ASP A 407 -14.77 -13.30 -16.47
N GLY A 408 -14.36 -14.51 -16.07
CA GLY A 408 -13.11 -14.80 -15.39
C GLY A 408 -13.32 -15.15 -13.92
N ASP A 409 -12.33 -15.83 -13.34
CA ASP A 409 -12.33 -16.21 -11.92
C ASP A 409 -11.30 -15.36 -11.15
N PHE A 410 -11.41 -14.04 -11.28
CA PHE A 410 -10.51 -13.06 -10.64
C PHE A 410 -11.27 -12.22 -9.60
N LYS A 411 -10.56 -11.73 -8.59
CA LYS A 411 -11.05 -10.66 -7.70
C LYS A 411 -10.75 -9.32 -8.36
N PHE A 412 -11.78 -8.58 -8.75
CA PHE A 412 -11.68 -7.21 -9.18
C PHE A 412 -12.02 -6.31 -7.99
N GLU A 413 -11.06 -5.47 -7.60
CA GLU A 413 -11.10 -4.69 -6.36
C GLU A 413 -10.99 -3.19 -6.60
N GLY A 414 -10.94 -2.75 -7.85
CA GLY A 414 -11.10 -1.34 -8.19
C GLY A 414 -11.97 -1.19 -9.42
N VAL A 415 -12.85 -0.20 -9.40
CA VAL A 415 -13.59 0.28 -10.59
C VAL A 415 -13.41 1.79 -10.72
N GLU A 416 -13.24 2.27 -11.94
CA GLU A 416 -13.13 3.71 -12.22
C GLU A 416 -13.63 4.08 -13.62
N PHE A 417 -14.08 5.33 -13.76
CA PHE A 417 -14.43 5.95 -15.04
C PHE A 417 -13.17 6.52 -15.70
N ILE A 418 -12.66 5.78 -16.69
CA ILE A 418 -11.37 6.04 -17.34
C ILE A 418 -11.51 6.72 -18.72
#